data_AF-C5DKF1-F1
#
_entry.id   AF-C5DKF1-F1
#
_cell.length_a   1.000
_cell.length_b   1.000
_cell.length_c   1.000
_cell.angle_alpha   90.00
_cell.angle_beta   90.00
_cell.angle_gamma   90.00
#
_symmetry.space_group_name_H-M   'P 1'
#
loop_
_entity.id
_entity.type
_entity.pdbx_description
1 polymer ?
#
loop_
_entity_poly.entity_id
_entity_poly.type
_entity_poly.pdbx_seq_one_letter_code
_entity_poly.pdbx_strand_id
1 'polypeptide(L)'
;MPSPFAIYKSPNSEPREFRVDPARDRYNTTNGTTTGPSAYVLQAGQVDRDKPSEPKCNEQGEFTELSILRMALTGLQDDINEYLTQQMEVAKNKKLKQDDEQRISGEINKLLDGGDDDDDDDDDQGSSSKKA
;
A
#
# COMPACT_ATOMS: atom_id res chain seq x y z
N MET A 1 -12.50 9.07 -31.22
CA MET A 1 -12.93 8.24 -30.07
C MET A 1 -12.80 9.05 -28.80
N PRO A 2 -13.76 9.00 -27.86
CA PRO A 2 -13.58 9.59 -26.54
C PRO A 2 -12.50 8.84 -25.76
N SER A 3 -11.61 9.57 -25.09
CA SER A 3 -10.58 8.96 -24.25
C SER A 3 -11.21 8.34 -22.99
N PRO A 4 -10.71 7.17 -22.52
CA PRO A 4 -11.21 6.57 -21.30
C PRO A 4 -10.90 7.48 -20.09
N PHE A 5 -11.71 7.35 -19.04
CA PHE A 5 -11.53 8.04 -17.77
C PHE A 5 -12.06 7.17 -16.63
N ALA A 6 -11.65 7.46 -15.40
CA ALA A 6 -12.11 6.76 -14.21
C ALA A 6 -12.40 7.76 -13.07
N ILE A 7 -13.34 7.42 -12.20
CA ILE A 7 -13.65 8.21 -11.00
C ILE A 7 -13.62 7.27 -9.80
N TYR A 8 -12.70 7.53 -8.87
CA TYR A 8 -12.63 6.87 -7.58
C TYR A 8 -13.49 7.62 -6.55
N LYS A 9 -14.24 6.87 -5.74
CA LYS A 9 -15.05 7.39 -4.63
C LYS A 9 -14.82 6.52 -3.40
N SER A 10 -14.70 7.15 -2.23
CA SER A 10 -14.56 6.48 -0.95
C SER A 10 -15.28 7.30 0.13
N PRO A 11 -15.79 6.67 1.20
CA PRO A 11 -16.46 7.38 2.29
C PRO A 11 -15.56 8.41 2.99
N ASN A 12 -14.25 8.21 2.96
CA ASN A 12 -13.28 8.99 3.74
C ASN A 12 -12.43 9.94 2.89
N SER A 13 -12.73 10.10 1.61
CA SER A 13 -11.98 10.98 0.71
C SER A 13 -12.85 11.57 -0.39
N GLU A 14 -12.51 12.78 -0.81
CA GLU A 14 -13.14 13.42 -1.97
C GLU A 14 -13.00 12.56 -3.23
N PRO A 15 -14.00 12.60 -4.14
CA PRO A 15 -13.92 11.91 -5.41
C PRO A 15 -12.66 12.31 -6.19
N ARG A 16 -11.92 11.32 -6.67
CA ARG A 16 -10.72 11.53 -7.49
C ARG A 16 -11.01 11.11 -8.92
N GLU A 17 -10.90 12.04 -9.85
CA GLU A 17 -11.02 11.77 -11.29
C GLU A 17 -9.63 11.51 -11.90
N PHE A 18 -9.57 10.53 -12.79
CA PHE A 18 -8.41 10.17 -13.60
C PHE A 18 -8.76 10.36 -15.07
N ARG A 19 -7.97 11.17 -15.78
CA ARG A 19 -8.16 11.48 -17.20
C ARG A 19 -6.88 11.19 -17.95
N VAL A 20 -7.03 10.69 -19.17
CA VAL A 20 -5.91 10.50 -20.09
C VAL A 20 -5.36 11.85 -20.51
N ASP A 21 -4.05 12.01 -20.37
CA ASP A 21 -3.31 13.18 -20.82
C ASP A 21 -2.30 12.76 -21.90
N PRO A 22 -2.59 13.00 -23.19
CA PRO A 22 -1.70 12.61 -24.29
C PRO A 22 -0.30 13.24 -24.21
N ALA A 23 -0.14 14.33 -23.46
CA ALA A 23 1.16 14.98 -23.29
C ALA A 23 2.10 14.22 -22.34
N ARG A 24 1.58 13.28 -21.53
CA ARG A 24 2.38 12.48 -20.61
C ARG A 24 2.79 11.15 -21.26
N ASP A 25 4.08 10.85 -21.23
CA ASP A 25 4.67 9.64 -21.84
C ASP A 25 4.01 8.34 -21.40
N ARG A 26 3.48 8.27 -20.16
CA ARG A 26 2.77 7.09 -19.65
C ARG A 26 1.50 6.72 -20.42
N TYR A 27 0.92 7.64 -21.20
CA TYR A 27 -0.20 7.36 -22.10
C TYR A 27 0.22 7.14 -23.55
N ASN A 28 1.53 7.09 -23.82
CA ASN A 28 2.13 6.83 -25.13
C ASN A 28 2.95 5.52 -25.13
N THR A 29 2.74 4.66 -24.13
CA THR A 29 3.40 3.34 -24.00
C THR A 29 2.42 2.27 -23.56
N THR A 30 2.70 1.03 -23.92
CA THR A 30 1.95 -0.16 -23.47
C THR A 30 2.63 -0.87 -22.31
N ASN A 31 3.81 -0.39 -21.91
CA ASN A 31 4.59 -0.91 -20.81
C ASN A 31 4.69 0.14 -19.70
N GLY A 32 3.65 0.19 -18.87
CA GLY A 32 3.54 1.13 -17.76
C GLY A 32 4.49 0.77 -16.61
N THR A 33 4.71 1.72 -15.72
CA THR A 33 5.59 1.54 -14.55
C THR A 33 5.07 0.49 -13.58
N THR A 34 3.75 0.29 -13.54
CA THR A 34 3.10 -0.70 -12.68
C THR A 34 2.74 -1.99 -13.41
N THR A 35 3.16 -2.14 -14.67
CA THR A 35 2.83 -3.33 -15.49
C THR A 35 3.78 -4.50 -15.25
N GLY A 36 4.97 -4.25 -14.70
CA GLY A 36 6.00 -5.26 -14.44
C GLY A 36 5.96 -5.88 -13.03
N PRO A 37 6.82 -6.88 -12.76
CA PRO A 37 6.99 -7.47 -11.44
C PRO A 37 7.37 -6.42 -10.39
N SER A 38 6.98 -6.64 -9.13
CA SER A 38 7.34 -5.73 -8.05
C SER A 38 8.86 -5.65 -7.85
N ALA A 39 9.34 -4.55 -7.29
CA ALA A 39 10.77 -4.36 -7.01
C ALA A 39 11.38 -5.51 -6.18
N TYR A 40 10.59 -6.06 -5.24
CA TYR A 40 10.98 -7.22 -4.45
C TYR A 40 11.25 -8.47 -5.30
N VAL A 41 10.39 -8.70 -6.30
CA VAL A 41 10.50 -9.85 -7.22
C VAL A 41 11.67 -9.67 -8.18
N LEU A 42 11.90 -8.45 -8.66
CA LEU A 42 13.08 -8.14 -9.50
C LEU A 42 14.39 -8.33 -8.74
N GLN A 43 14.44 -7.92 -7.46
CA GLN A 43 15.63 -8.09 -6.61
C GLN A 43 15.93 -9.57 -6.33
N ALA A 44 14.93 -10.43 -6.33
CA ALA A 44 15.08 -11.89 -6.22
C ALA A 44 15.67 -12.54 -7.50
N GLY A 45 16.01 -11.75 -8.53
CA GLY A 45 16.65 -12.23 -9.75
C GLY A 45 15.68 -12.73 -10.83
N GLN A 46 14.37 -12.46 -10.68
CA GLN A 46 13.39 -12.84 -11.69
C GLN A 46 13.45 -11.91 -12.90
N VAL A 47 13.49 -12.51 -14.09
CA VAL A 47 13.41 -11.79 -15.37
C VAL A 47 11.96 -11.73 -15.82
N ASP A 48 11.47 -10.53 -16.15
CA ASP A 48 10.14 -10.34 -16.71
C ASP A 48 10.08 -10.86 -18.16
N ARG A 49 9.37 -11.97 -18.34
CA ARG A 49 9.15 -12.60 -19.65
C ARG A 49 7.80 -12.28 -20.26
N ASP A 50 6.90 -11.68 -19.48
CA ASP A 50 5.51 -11.45 -19.86
C ASP A 50 5.25 -9.98 -20.20
N LYS A 51 6.32 -9.25 -20.57
CA LYS A 51 6.25 -7.84 -20.94
C LYS A 51 5.24 -7.63 -22.07
N PRO A 52 4.37 -6.61 -21.98
CA PRO A 52 3.46 -6.25 -23.06
C PRO A 52 4.20 -5.98 -24.37
N SER A 53 3.59 -6.35 -25.49
CA SER A 53 4.08 -5.96 -26.80
C SER A 53 4.00 -4.45 -27.01
N GLU A 54 4.89 -3.90 -27.83
CA GLU A 54 4.87 -2.49 -28.24
C GLU A 54 3.56 -2.11 -28.95
N PRO A 55 3.17 -0.83 -28.97
CA PRO A 55 2.02 -0.34 -29.71
C PRO A 55 2.15 -0.67 -31.21
N LYS A 56 1.05 -1.11 -31.84
CA LYS A 56 1.03 -1.43 -33.27
C LYS A 56 0.70 -0.20 -34.09
N CYS A 57 1.39 -0.04 -35.23
CA CYS A 57 1.06 0.96 -36.24
C CYS A 57 0.33 0.35 -37.44
N ASN A 58 -0.45 1.17 -38.14
CA ASN A 58 -0.97 0.87 -39.47
C ASN A 58 0.13 1.04 -40.55
N GLU A 59 -0.20 0.78 -41.81
CA GLU A 59 0.73 0.90 -42.95
C GLU A 59 1.25 2.33 -43.17
N GLN A 60 0.56 3.33 -42.62
CA GLN A 60 0.91 4.76 -42.71
C GLN A 60 1.81 5.21 -41.56
N GLY A 61 2.15 4.32 -40.62
CA GLY A 61 2.98 4.62 -39.46
C GLY A 61 2.21 5.20 -38.26
N GLU A 62 0.89 5.31 -38.34
CA GLU A 62 0.05 5.81 -37.24
C GLU A 62 -0.37 4.67 -36.31
N PHE A 63 -0.51 4.94 -35.01
CA PHE A 63 -0.98 3.93 -34.07
C PHE A 63 -2.41 3.48 -34.39
N THR A 64 -2.64 2.16 -34.32
CA THR A 64 -4.00 1.63 -34.47
C THR A 64 -4.89 2.08 -33.32
N GLU A 65 -6.20 2.16 -33.54
CA GLU A 65 -7.16 2.58 -32.50
C GLU A 65 -7.05 1.74 -31.22
N LEU A 66 -6.83 0.42 -31.37
CA LEU A 66 -6.62 -0.48 -30.24
C LEU A 66 -5.29 -0.22 -29.51
N SER A 67 -4.25 0.21 -30.23
CA SER A 67 -2.97 0.59 -29.62
C SER A 67 -3.13 1.87 -28.82
N ILE A 68 -3.82 2.88 -29.38
CA ILE A 68 -4.15 4.12 -28.68
C ILE A 68 -4.94 3.83 -27.41
N LEU A 69 -5.98 2.98 -27.50
CA LEU A 69 -6.77 2.58 -26.34
C LEU A 69 -5.92 1.85 -25.29
N ARG A 70 -5.06 0.91 -25.71
CA ARG A 70 -4.21 0.16 -24.79
C ARG A 70 -3.24 1.07 -24.06
N MET A 71 -2.58 2.00 -24.76
CA MET A 71 -1.68 2.97 -24.14
C MET A 71 -2.41 3.87 -23.14
N ALA A 72 -3.61 4.33 -23.51
CA ALA A 72 -4.45 5.14 -22.64
C ALA A 72 -4.84 4.39 -21.35
N LEU A 73 -5.23 3.11 -21.46
CA LEU A 73 -5.57 2.26 -20.33
C LEU A 73 -4.34 1.94 -19.45
N THR A 74 -3.17 1.71 -20.05
CA THR A 74 -1.92 1.49 -19.32
C THR A 74 -1.57 2.72 -18.47
N GLY A 75 -1.65 3.93 -19.04
CA GLY A 75 -1.41 5.15 -18.26
C GLY A 75 -2.44 5.38 -17.14
N LEU A 76 -3.72 5.05 -17.38
CA LEU A 76 -4.75 5.11 -16.33
C LEU A 76 -4.51 4.08 -15.23
N GLN A 77 -4.07 2.87 -15.57
CA GLN A 77 -3.71 1.84 -14.60
C GLN A 77 -2.59 2.34 -13.69
N ASP A 78 -1.54 2.92 -14.26
CA ASP A 78 -0.43 3.48 -13.48
C ASP A 78 -0.90 4.58 -12.53
N ASP A 79 -1.70 5.53 -13.02
CA ASP A 79 -2.23 6.62 -12.19
C ASP A 79 -3.10 6.12 -11.02
N ILE A 80 -3.95 5.11 -11.27
CA ILE A 80 -4.80 4.50 -10.23
C ILE A 80 -3.94 3.75 -9.22
N ASN A 81 -2.98 2.96 -9.68
CA ASN A 81 -2.10 2.17 -8.81
C ASN A 81 -1.22 3.08 -7.94
N GLU A 82 -0.66 4.14 -8.52
CA GLU A 82 0.13 5.13 -7.81
C GLU A 82 -0.72 5.81 -6.72
N TYR A 83 -1.93 6.25 -7.06
CA TYR A 83 -2.85 6.86 -6.11
C TYR A 83 -3.23 5.91 -4.96
N LEU A 84 -3.63 4.67 -5.26
CA LEU A 84 -4.03 3.71 -4.23
C LEU A 84 -2.84 3.31 -3.33
N THR A 85 -1.64 3.20 -3.90
CA THR A 85 -0.41 2.92 -3.13
C THR A 85 -0.13 4.05 -2.15
N GLN A 86 -0.21 5.31 -2.59
CA GLN A 86 -0.07 6.47 -1.71
C GLN A 86 -1.12 6.47 -0.59
N GLN A 87 -2.39 6.14 -0.91
CA GLN A 87 -3.45 6.05 0.10
C GLN A 87 -3.18 4.97 1.14
N MET A 88 -2.64 3.81 0.74
CA MET A 88 -2.25 2.73 1.65
C MET A 88 -1.06 3.13 2.54
N GLU A 89 -0.06 3.82 1.99
CA GLU A 89 1.09 4.32 2.77
C GLU A 89 0.64 5.33 3.83
N VAL A 90 -0.23 6.27 3.47
CA VAL A 90 -0.81 7.23 4.42
C VAL A 90 -1.58 6.51 5.53
N ALA A 91 -2.39 5.50 5.19
CA ALA A 91 -3.13 4.71 6.17
C ALA A 91 -2.19 3.92 7.10
N LYS A 92 -1.14 3.30 6.54
CA LYS A 92 -0.13 2.55 7.32
C LYS A 92 0.64 3.46 8.27
N ASN A 93 1.06 4.63 7.81
CA ASN A 93 1.80 5.60 8.63
C ASN A 93 0.93 6.18 9.76
N LYS A 94 -0.37 6.39 9.51
CA LYS A 94 -1.31 6.79 10.57
C LYS A 94 -1.46 5.69 11.64
N LYS A 95 -1.58 4.43 11.22
CA LYS A 95 -1.67 3.30 12.14
C LYS A 95 -0.39 3.13 12.98
N LEU A 96 0.78 3.20 12.34
CA LEU A 96 2.07 3.13 13.05
C LEU A 96 2.20 4.22 14.14
N LYS A 97 1.82 5.46 13.83
CA LYS A 97 1.82 6.55 14.82
C LYS A 97 0.86 6.28 15.98
N GLN A 98 -0.33 5.77 15.68
CA GLN A 98 -1.32 5.44 16.70
C GLN A 98 -0.86 4.27 17.60
N ASP A 99 -0.27 3.23 17.01
CA ASP A 99 0.28 2.08 17.73
C ASP A 99 1.47 2.52 18.63
N ASP A 100 2.33 3.43 18.14
CA ASP A 100 3.43 4.01 18.93
C ASP A 100 2.92 4.89 20.08
N GLU A 101 1.92 5.75 19.84
CA GLU A 101 1.30 6.57 20.89
C GLU A 101 0.62 5.71 21.97
N GLN A 102 -0.04 4.61 21.58
CA GLN A 102 -0.63 3.66 22.53
C GLN A 102 0.43 2.92 23.34
N ARG A 103 1.55 2.55 22.73
CA ARG A 103 2.68 1.93 23.45
C ARG A 103 3.31 2.89 24.45
N ILE A 104 3.62 4.12 24.01
CA ILE A 104 4.25 5.14 24.85
C ILE A 104 3.33 5.53 26.01
N SER A 105 2.03 5.73 25.77
CA SER A 105 1.06 6.02 26.83
C SER A 105 0.91 4.87 27.84
N GLY A 106 0.94 3.62 27.38
CA GLY A 106 0.95 2.45 28.28
C GLY A 106 2.22 2.39 29.14
N GLU A 107 3.38 2.66 28.55
CA GLU A 107 4.66 2.74 29.28
C GLU A 107 4.68 3.91 30.28
N ILE A 108 4.19 5.08 29.89
CA ILE A 108 4.07 6.26 30.76
C ILE A 108 3.13 5.98 31.95
N ASN A 109 1.97 5.37 31.71
CA ASN A 109 1.05 5.00 32.79
C ASN A 109 1.71 4.02 33.76
N LYS A 110 2.44 3.01 33.26
CA LYS A 110 3.15 2.04 34.11
C LYS A 110 4.27 2.67 34.94
N LEU A 111 4.91 3.74 34.44
CA LEU A 111 5.95 4.48 35.16
C LEU A 111 5.38 5.52 36.14
N LEU A 112 4.22 6.12 35.83
CA LEU A 112 3.53 7.11 36.68
C LEU A 112 2.66 6.47 37.76
N ASP A 113 2.23 5.23 37.58
CA ASP A 113 1.57 4.40 38.60
C ASP A 113 2.53 3.95 39.71
N GLY A 114 3.73 4.56 39.76
CA GLY A 114 4.61 4.64 40.93
C GLY A 114 4.59 3.40 41.78
N GLY A 115 5.37 2.38 41.38
CA GLY A 115 5.50 1.12 42.10
C GLY A 115 5.60 1.33 43.62
N ASP A 116 4.48 1.06 44.27
CA ASP A 116 4.29 0.91 45.70
C ASP A 116 3.81 -0.52 45.91
N ASP A 117 4.57 -1.49 45.38
CA ASP A 117 4.53 -2.87 45.87
C ASP A 117 5.46 -2.92 47.09
N ASP A 118 4.99 -2.31 48.20
CA ASP A 118 5.43 -2.65 49.55
C ASP A 118 4.98 -4.10 49.84
N ASP A 119 5.76 -5.08 49.36
CA ASP A 119 5.68 -6.47 49.82
C ASP A 119 6.43 -6.58 51.18
N ASP A 120 5.79 -6.08 52.24
CA ASP A 120 6.08 -6.41 53.63
C ASP A 120 5.14 -7.54 54.11
N ASP A 121 5.72 -8.49 54.86
CA ASP A 121 5.10 -9.50 55.75
C ASP A 121 4.32 -10.67 55.07
N ASP A 122 4.48 -11.96 55.39
CA ASP A 122 4.96 -12.64 56.59
C ASP A 122 5.28 -14.12 56.23
N ASP A 123 6.48 -14.59 56.54
CA ASP A 123 6.85 -16.01 56.58
C ASP A 123 6.48 -16.55 57.98
N ASP A 124 5.32 -17.20 58.16
CA ASP A 124 5.03 -18.01 59.35
C ASP A 124 4.20 -19.28 59.07
N GLN A 125 4.48 -20.29 59.89
CA GLN A 125 4.39 -21.73 59.66
C GLN A 125 2.98 -22.33 59.73
N GLY A 126 2.79 -23.47 59.05
CA GLY A 126 1.58 -24.27 59.16
C GLY A 126 1.76 -25.75 58.82
N SER A 127 2.35 -26.50 59.73
CA SER A 127 2.48 -27.97 59.73
C SER A 127 1.19 -28.73 59.36
N SER A 128 1.30 -29.81 58.57
CA SER A 128 0.49 -31.03 58.78
C SER A 128 1.11 -32.24 58.10
N SER A 129 1.90 -32.98 58.88
CA SER A 129 2.16 -34.40 58.68
C SER A 129 1.09 -35.24 59.40
N LYS A 130 0.77 -36.41 58.81
CA LYS A 130 0.01 -37.57 59.33
C LYS A 130 -1.51 -37.60 59.16
N LYS A 131 -1.98 -38.56 58.35
CA LYS A 131 -2.59 -39.85 58.78
C LYS A 131 -2.75 -40.73 57.52
N ALA A 132 -2.11 -41.90 57.49
CA ALA A 132 -2.61 -43.20 57.99
C ALA A 132 -3.66 -43.80 57.04
#